data_AF-A0AAD9FKV0-F1
#
_entry.id   AF-A0AAD9FKV0-F1
#
_cell.length_a   1.000
_cell.length_b   1.000
_cell.length_c   1.000
_cell.angle_alpha   90.00
_cell.angle_beta   90.00
_cell.angle_gamma   90.00
#
_symmetry.space_group_name_H-M   'P 1'
#
loop_
_entity.id
_entity.type
_entity.pdbx_description
1 polymer ?
#
loop_
_entity_poly.entity_id
_entity_poly.type
_entity_poly.pdbx_seq_one_letter_code
_entity_poly.pdbx_strand_id
1 'polypeptide(L)'
;MREIVPLIMSGGDPAPVDTIVNWNRVPWLEGQQTASLKLEQRPSPRLLTTHFQYNMMPPSFFEVKPKVIYVTRNPKDVFTSSFHHHDAASVLVDPGPQTQVLHKFLDGKVLFGSWFDHVKSWLNAEDEEHIMHISYEQIMDLKDSVCNMAQFLQKSLDDEAIEKIADRCLFKNMKKNNMSNYSTASHLLDQTKSEFLRKGECH
;
A
#
# COMPACT_ATOMS: atom_id res chain seq x y z
N MET A 1 5.26 0.46 0.61
CA MET A 1 5.03 -0.60 -0.42
C MET A 1 4.98 -0.11 -1.85
N ARG A 2 4.03 0.76 -2.25
CA ARG A 2 3.94 1.22 -3.65
C ARG A 2 5.12 2.07 -4.14
N GLU A 3 6.02 2.48 -3.25
CA GLU A 3 7.33 3.07 -3.56
C GLU A 3 8.43 1.98 -3.64
N ILE A 4 8.56 1.19 -2.57
CA ILE A 4 9.60 0.15 -2.39
C ILE A 4 9.56 -0.90 -3.51
N VAL A 5 8.39 -1.50 -3.78
CA VAL A 5 8.31 -2.63 -4.71
C VAL A 5 8.67 -2.22 -6.14
N PRO A 6 8.15 -1.12 -6.72
CA PRO A 6 8.61 -0.66 -8.03
C PRO A 6 10.12 -0.43 -8.11
N LEU A 7 10.73 0.13 -7.06
CA LEU A 7 12.18 0.33 -7.02
C LEU A 7 12.95 -0.99 -6.98
N ILE A 8 12.50 -1.98 -6.20
CA ILE A 8 13.10 -3.33 -6.22
C ILE A 8 12.98 -3.94 -7.61
N MET A 9 11.81 -3.83 -8.23
CA MET A 9 11.55 -4.43 -9.54
C MET A 9 12.32 -3.77 -10.69
N SER A 10 12.67 -2.49 -10.54
CA SER A 10 13.50 -1.73 -11.47
C SER A 10 15.01 -1.80 -11.16
N GLY A 11 15.44 -2.62 -10.19
CA GLY A 11 16.85 -2.72 -9.81
C GLY A 11 17.41 -1.46 -9.14
N GLY A 12 16.55 -0.64 -8.54
CA GLY A 12 16.89 0.65 -7.95
C GLY A 12 16.77 1.83 -8.89
N ASP A 13 16.37 1.63 -10.16
CA ASP A 13 16.15 2.73 -11.09
C ASP A 13 15.03 3.66 -10.58
N PRO A 14 15.34 4.96 -10.37
CA PRO A 14 14.40 5.94 -9.87
C PRO A 14 13.24 6.29 -10.81
N ALA A 15 13.38 6.08 -12.11
CA ALA A 15 12.49 6.64 -13.12
C ALA A 15 10.99 6.31 -12.89
N PRO A 16 10.58 5.07 -12.54
CA PRO A 16 9.18 4.76 -12.31
C PRO A 16 8.57 5.56 -11.17
N VAL A 17 9.36 5.87 -10.12
CA VAL A 17 8.83 6.60 -8.95
C VAL A 17 8.85 8.11 -9.09
N ASP A 18 9.63 8.65 -10.01
CA ASP A 18 9.72 10.09 -10.27
C ASP A 18 8.81 10.58 -11.38
N THR A 19 8.39 9.69 -12.28
CA THR A 19 7.67 10.08 -13.50
C THR A 19 6.22 9.60 -13.53
N ILE A 20 5.85 8.61 -12.72
CA ILE A 20 4.53 7.99 -12.73
C ILE A 20 3.90 8.08 -11.34
N VAL A 21 2.73 8.74 -11.27
CA VAL A 21 1.91 8.79 -10.06
C VAL A 21 1.60 7.40 -9.52
N ASN A 22 1.62 7.25 -8.20
CA ASN A 22 1.57 5.93 -7.56
C ASN A 22 0.35 5.08 -7.97
N TRP A 23 -0.81 5.69 -8.24
CA TRP A 23 -2.04 5.00 -8.66
C TRP A 23 -2.07 4.58 -10.12
N ASN A 24 -1.16 5.09 -10.94
CA ASN A 24 -0.92 4.56 -12.29
C ASN A 24 0.22 3.53 -12.27
N ARG A 25 1.23 3.72 -11.42
CA ARG A 25 2.39 2.83 -11.29
C ARG A 25 2.02 1.45 -10.76
N VAL A 26 1.30 1.41 -9.63
CA VAL A 26 0.83 0.18 -8.98
C VAL A 26 -0.67 0.32 -8.73
N PRO A 27 -1.56 0.16 -9.72
CA PRO A 27 -2.97 0.49 -9.58
C PRO A 27 -3.76 -0.40 -8.60
N TRP A 28 -4.86 0.16 -8.08
CA TRP A 28 -5.80 -0.52 -7.16
C TRP A 28 -6.73 -1.46 -7.93
N LEU A 29 -6.84 -2.73 -7.55
CA LEU A 29 -7.77 -3.66 -8.21
C LEU A 29 -9.23 -3.17 -8.14
N GLU A 30 -9.60 -2.58 -7.00
CA GLU A 30 -10.90 -1.99 -6.73
C GLU A 30 -11.13 -0.60 -7.38
N GLY A 31 -10.09 -0.02 -7.99
CA GLY A 31 -10.16 1.32 -8.58
C GLY A 31 -10.92 1.32 -9.90
N GLN A 32 -11.91 2.20 -10.05
CA GLN A 32 -12.65 2.37 -11.32
C GLN A 32 -11.73 2.68 -12.52
N GLN A 33 -10.62 3.38 -12.27
CA GLN A 33 -9.65 3.73 -13.31
C GLN A 33 -8.86 2.51 -13.82
N THR A 34 -8.85 1.40 -13.08
CA THR A 34 -8.03 0.23 -13.42
C THR A 34 -8.43 -0.42 -14.75
N ALA A 35 -9.72 -0.40 -15.08
CA ALA A 35 -10.20 -0.82 -16.40
C ALA A 35 -9.63 0.08 -17.53
N SER A 36 -9.46 1.38 -17.27
CA SER A 36 -8.92 2.33 -18.25
C SER A 36 -7.41 2.21 -18.46
N LEU A 37 -6.68 1.60 -17.51
CA LEU A 37 -5.22 1.46 -17.55
C LEU A 37 -4.72 0.31 -18.44
N LYS A 38 -5.65 -0.45 -19.05
CA LYS A 38 -5.36 -1.56 -19.98
C LYS A 38 -4.24 -2.47 -19.45
N LEU A 39 -4.40 -2.96 -18.22
CA LEU A 39 -3.35 -3.69 -17.49
C LEU A 39 -2.84 -4.94 -18.23
N GLU A 40 -3.67 -5.53 -19.10
CA GLU A 40 -3.31 -6.66 -19.96
C GLU A 40 -2.24 -6.31 -21.00
N GLN A 41 -2.12 -5.02 -21.36
CA GLN A 41 -1.13 -4.53 -22.32
C GLN A 41 0.21 -4.16 -21.66
N ARG A 42 0.28 -4.14 -20.32
CA ARG A 42 1.53 -3.86 -19.60
C ARG A 42 2.45 -5.08 -19.65
N PRO A 43 3.77 -4.87 -19.82
CA PRO A 43 4.72 -5.98 -19.77
C PRO A 43 4.69 -6.64 -18.38
N SER A 44 4.94 -7.95 -18.37
CA SER A 44 5.16 -8.67 -17.11
C SER A 44 6.58 -8.40 -16.59
N PRO A 45 6.80 -8.38 -15.26
CA PRO A 45 5.80 -8.56 -14.20
C PRO A 45 4.95 -7.29 -13.93
N ARG A 46 3.65 -7.48 -13.71
CA ARG A 46 2.69 -6.40 -13.44
C ARG A 46 2.53 -6.20 -11.94
N LEU A 47 2.59 -4.95 -11.49
CA LEU A 47 2.42 -4.59 -10.08
C LEU A 47 1.01 -4.05 -9.86
N LEU A 48 0.31 -4.64 -8.89
CA LEU A 48 -1.06 -4.28 -8.50
C LEU A 48 -1.14 -4.19 -6.99
N THR A 49 -2.17 -3.52 -6.48
CA THR A 49 -2.44 -3.41 -5.04
C THR A 49 -3.94 -3.51 -4.80
N THR A 50 -4.33 -3.92 -3.60
CA THR A 50 -5.74 -3.99 -3.23
C THR A 50 -5.90 -3.95 -1.70
N HIS A 51 -7.06 -3.50 -1.23
CA HIS A 51 -7.51 -3.65 0.16
C HIS A 51 -8.53 -4.78 0.33
N PHE A 52 -8.70 -5.66 -0.67
CA PHE A 52 -9.57 -6.81 -0.56
C PHE A 52 -9.09 -7.82 0.48
N GLN A 53 -10.06 -8.45 1.15
CA GLN A 53 -9.82 -9.62 1.97
C GLN A 53 -9.42 -10.80 1.07
N TYR A 54 -8.69 -11.79 1.62
CA TYR A 54 -8.21 -12.93 0.83
C TYR A 54 -9.36 -13.65 0.10
N ASN A 55 -10.51 -13.83 0.77
CA ASN A 55 -11.71 -14.47 0.22
C ASN A 55 -12.49 -13.62 -0.80
N MET A 56 -12.12 -12.35 -0.99
CA MET A 56 -12.70 -11.46 -2.00
C MET A 56 -11.90 -11.46 -3.31
N MET A 57 -10.74 -12.13 -3.34
CA MET A 57 -9.91 -12.20 -4.54
C MET A 57 -10.63 -12.98 -5.65
N PRO A 58 -10.40 -12.61 -6.94
CA PRO A 58 -11.05 -13.30 -8.06
C PRO A 58 -10.57 -14.74 -8.18
N PRO A 59 -11.36 -15.68 -8.76
CA PRO A 59 -10.97 -17.08 -8.92
C PRO A 59 -9.57 -17.29 -9.53
N SER A 60 -9.20 -16.47 -10.52
CA SER A 60 -7.90 -16.53 -11.18
C SER A 60 -6.71 -16.24 -10.26
N PHE A 61 -6.92 -15.54 -9.14
CA PHE A 61 -5.88 -15.33 -8.12
C PHE A 61 -5.46 -16.66 -7.49
N PHE A 62 -6.43 -17.52 -7.15
CA PHE A 62 -6.17 -18.82 -6.53
C PHE A 62 -5.57 -19.85 -7.50
N GLU A 63 -5.80 -19.68 -8.80
CA GLU A 63 -5.19 -20.51 -9.85
C GLU A 63 -3.73 -20.09 -10.13
N VAL A 64 -3.50 -18.79 -10.34
CA VAL A 64 -2.19 -18.25 -10.75
C VAL A 64 -1.22 -18.12 -9.56
N LYS A 65 -1.73 -17.89 -8.35
CA LYS A 65 -0.96 -17.68 -7.11
C LYS A 65 0.15 -16.64 -7.29
N PRO A 66 -0.18 -15.38 -7.67
CA PRO A 66 0.81 -14.35 -7.88
C PRO A 66 1.49 -13.98 -6.56
N LYS A 67 2.77 -13.61 -6.55
CA LYS A 67 3.44 -13.16 -5.31
C LYS A 67 2.71 -11.99 -4.66
N VAL A 68 2.37 -12.13 -3.38
CA VAL A 68 1.71 -11.11 -2.56
C VAL A 68 2.65 -10.66 -1.44
N ILE A 69 2.74 -9.36 -1.21
CA ILE A 69 3.30 -8.82 0.02
C ILE A 69 2.16 -8.20 0.82
N TYR A 70 1.75 -8.89 1.88
CA TYR A 70 0.66 -8.47 2.74
C TYR A 70 1.18 -7.63 3.90
N VAL A 71 0.64 -6.42 4.04
CA VAL A 71 1.06 -5.48 5.09
C VAL A 71 0.03 -5.36 6.20
N THR A 72 0.43 -5.71 7.42
CA THR A 72 -0.34 -5.43 8.64
C THR A 72 0.20 -4.20 9.36
N ARG A 73 -0.58 -3.66 10.29
CA ARG A 73 -0.15 -2.58 11.20
C ARG A 73 -0.99 -2.63 12.47
N ASN A 74 -0.45 -2.12 13.57
CA ASN A 74 -1.20 -1.93 14.82
C ASN A 74 -2.58 -1.28 14.55
N PRO A 75 -3.70 -1.91 14.99
CA PRO A 75 -5.05 -1.42 14.67
C PRO A 75 -5.33 -0.02 15.22
N LYS A 76 -4.67 0.40 16.32
CA LYS A 76 -4.82 1.76 16.88
C LYS A 76 -4.29 2.83 15.93
N ASP A 77 -3.15 2.54 15.31
CA ASP A 77 -2.54 3.41 14.30
C ASP A 77 -3.32 3.40 12.99
N VAL A 78 -3.83 2.23 12.59
CA VAL A 78 -4.72 2.09 11.43
C VAL A 78 -5.96 2.95 11.62
N PHE A 79 -6.63 2.88 12.78
CA PHE A 79 -7.79 3.69 13.09
C PHE A 79 -7.47 5.19 13.00
N THR A 80 -6.40 5.64 13.66
CA THR A 80 -6.00 7.06 13.66
C THR A 80 -5.67 7.54 12.24
N SER A 81 -4.96 6.73 11.46
CA SER A 81 -4.63 7.06 10.07
C SER A 81 -5.88 7.09 9.17
N SER A 82 -6.79 6.13 9.35
CA SER A 82 -8.03 6.02 8.58
C SER A 82 -8.96 7.20 8.86
N PHE A 83 -9.10 7.64 10.11
CA PHE A 83 -9.90 8.80 10.47
C PHE A 83 -9.45 10.08 9.75
N HIS A 84 -8.14 10.38 9.79
CA HIS A 84 -7.59 11.54 9.09
C HIS A 84 -7.67 11.43 7.57
N HIS A 85 -7.47 10.22 7.02
CA HIS A 85 -7.65 9.99 5.60
C HIS A 85 -9.11 10.21 5.16
N HIS A 86 -10.07 9.74 5.96
CA HIS A 86 -11.50 9.89 5.66
C HIS A 86 -11.92 11.37 5.64
N ASP A 87 -11.45 12.17 6.59
CA ASP A 87 -11.73 13.61 6.62
C ASP A 87 -11.17 14.35 5.38
N ALA A 88 -9.98 13.95 4.93
CA ALA A 88 -9.36 14.52 3.73
C ALA A 88 -9.90 13.97 2.41
N ALA A 89 -10.51 12.78 2.39
CA ALA A 89 -10.96 12.13 1.15
C ALA A 89 -12.20 12.81 0.59
N SER A 90 -12.06 13.53 -0.53
CA SER A 90 -13.11 14.34 -1.15
C SER A 90 -14.31 13.51 -1.65
N VAL A 91 -14.12 12.20 -1.82
CA VAL A 91 -15.14 11.25 -2.28
C VAL A 91 -15.93 10.61 -1.14
N LEU A 92 -15.53 10.86 0.11
CA LEU A 92 -16.20 10.33 1.28
C LEU A 92 -17.03 11.43 1.96
N VAL A 93 -18.10 10.99 2.63
CA VAL A 93 -18.90 11.89 3.46
C VAL A 93 -18.12 12.25 4.73
N ASP A 94 -18.52 13.33 5.40
CA ASP A 94 -17.94 13.69 6.69
C ASP A 94 -17.98 12.47 7.65
N PRO A 95 -16.84 12.08 8.25
CA PRO A 95 -16.79 10.90 9.10
C PRO A 95 -17.59 11.08 10.40
N GLY A 96 -17.84 12.33 10.81
CA GLY A 96 -18.45 12.68 12.08
C GLY A 96 -17.46 12.58 13.26
N PRO A 97 -17.97 12.60 14.51
CA PRO A 97 -17.13 12.57 15.70
C PRO A 97 -16.25 11.31 15.79
N GLN A 98 -14.99 11.48 16.17
CA GLN A 98 -14.01 10.39 16.23
C GLN A 98 -14.48 9.18 17.06
N THR A 99 -15.22 9.40 18.15
CA THR A 99 -15.78 8.33 18.98
C THR A 99 -16.79 7.46 18.22
N GLN A 100 -17.63 8.07 17.37
CA GLN A 100 -18.55 7.32 16.52
C GLN A 100 -17.82 6.54 15.44
N VAL A 101 -16.78 7.13 14.85
CA VAL A 101 -15.92 6.44 13.87
C VAL A 101 -15.20 5.26 14.52
N LEU A 102 -14.77 5.39 15.77
CA LEU A 102 -14.14 4.29 16.52
C LEU A 102 -15.10 3.11 16.68
N HIS A 103 -16.35 3.37 17.07
CA HIS A 103 -17.37 2.31 17.15
C HIS A 103 -17.61 1.65 15.79
N LYS A 104 -17.73 2.42 14.71
CA LYS A 104 -17.84 1.87 13.34
C LYS A 104 -16.64 1.02 12.95
N PHE A 105 -15.43 1.45 13.29
CA PHE A 105 -14.19 0.72 13.02
C PHE A 105 -14.14 -0.62 13.76
N LEU A 106 -14.48 -0.62 15.06
CA LEU A 106 -14.53 -1.84 15.88
C LEU A 106 -15.62 -2.81 15.43
N ASP A 107 -16.77 -2.29 14.97
CA ASP A 107 -17.88 -3.07 14.40
C ASP A 107 -17.59 -3.55 12.96
N GLY A 108 -16.48 -3.15 12.34
CA GLY A 108 -16.18 -3.44 10.93
C GLY A 108 -17.11 -2.75 9.93
N LYS A 109 -17.81 -1.69 10.33
CA LYS A 109 -18.71 -0.87 9.49
C LYS A 109 -17.97 0.29 8.84
N VAL A 110 -16.82 -0.02 8.25
CA VAL A 110 -15.95 0.92 7.51
C VAL A 110 -15.63 0.36 6.13
N LEU A 111 -14.99 1.15 5.27
CA LEU A 111 -14.51 0.69 3.97
C LEU A 111 -13.62 -0.55 4.15
N PHE A 112 -13.86 -1.58 3.33
CA PHE A 112 -13.18 -2.89 3.37
C PHE A 112 -13.44 -3.76 4.62
N GLY A 113 -14.32 -3.31 5.51
CA GLY A 113 -14.87 -4.12 6.60
C GLY A 113 -14.03 -4.15 7.87
N SER A 114 -14.18 -5.22 8.64
CA SER A 114 -13.48 -5.46 9.91
C SER A 114 -11.97 -5.62 9.70
N TRP A 115 -11.18 -4.82 10.41
CA TRP A 115 -9.72 -4.99 10.45
C TRP A 115 -9.32 -6.40 10.93
N PHE A 116 -10.02 -6.92 11.94
CA PHE A 116 -9.73 -8.25 12.50
C PHE A 116 -9.99 -9.35 11.48
N ASP A 117 -11.13 -9.30 10.77
CA ASP A 117 -11.47 -10.30 9.77
C ASP A 117 -10.55 -10.20 8.56
N HIS A 118 -10.20 -8.97 8.14
CA HIS A 118 -9.25 -8.74 7.07
C HIS A 118 -7.87 -9.35 7.39
N VAL A 119 -7.31 -9.05 8.56
CA VAL A 119 -6.02 -9.62 9.00
C VAL A 119 -6.10 -11.14 9.14
N LYS A 120 -7.16 -11.65 9.76
CA LYS A 120 -7.38 -13.09 9.91
C LYS A 120 -7.49 -13.80 8.55
N SER A 121 -8.17 -13.21 7.57
CA SER A 121 -8.35 -13.82 6.25
C SER A 121 -7.02 -14.05 5.52
N TRP A 122 -6.11 -13.09 5.59
CA TRP A 122 -4.81 -13.19 4.94
C TRP A 122 -3.81 -14.04 5.73
N LEU A 123 -3.82 -13.97 7.07
CA LEU A 123 -2.94 -14.82 7.90
C LEU A 123 -3.33 -16.30 7.87
N ASN A 124 -4.57 -16.63 7.52
CA ASN A 124 -5.03 -18.01 7.37
C ASN A 124 -5.24 -18.39 5.90
N ALA A 125 -4.59 -17.67 4.97
CA ALA A 125 -4.63 -18.00 3.55
C ALA A 125 -4.05 -19.40 3.32
N GLU A 126 -4.73 -20.18 2.47
CA GLU A 126 -4.19 -21.44 1.98
C GLU A 126 -3.02 -21.11 1.01
N ASP A 127 -1.91 -21.84 1.13
CA ASP A 127 -0.66 -21.69 0.35
C ASP A 127 0.23 -20.47 0.68
N GLU A 128 0.93 -20.52 1.82
CA GLU A 128 1.81 -19.44 2.32
C GLU A 128 3.02 -19.12 1.42
N GLU A 129 3.47 -20.02 0.54
CA GLU A 129 4.75 -19.85 -0.19
C GLU A 129 4.79 -18.61 -1.12
N HIS A 130 3.62 -18.19 -1.62
CA HIS A 130 3.50 -17.03 -2.51
C HIS A 130 3.08 -15.76 -1.76
N ILE A 131 3.00 -15.78 -0.42
CA ILE A 131 2.55 -14.65 0.39
C ILE A 131 3.61 -14.31 1.44
N MET A 132 4.20 -13.12 1.31
CA MET A 132 5.07 -12.55 2.34
C MET A 132 4.24 -11.69 3.28
N HIS A 133 4.24 -12.03 4.56
CA HIS A 133 3.66 -11.19 5.61
C HIS A 133 4.72 -10.24 6.19
N ILE A 134 4.38 -8.97 6.28
CA ILE A 134 5.24 -7.96 6.91
C ILE A 134 4.38 -6.92 7.62
N SER A 135 4.83 -6.45 8.78
CA SER A 135 4.17 -5.35 9.48
C SER A 135 4.74 -3.99 9.06
N TYR A 136 3.95 -2.92 9.15
CA TYR A 136 4.41 -1.55 8.95
C TYR A 136 5.57 -1.22 9.89
N GLU A 137 5.51 -1.72 11.12
CA GLU A 137 6.52 -1.59 12.15
C GLU A 137 7.86 -2.19 11.70
N GLN A 138 7.85 -3.37 11.07
CA GLN A 138 9.06 -3.96 10.46
C GLN A 138 9.54 -3.20 9.22
N ILE A 139 8.62 -2.65 8.41
CA ILE A 139 8.96 -1.85 7.22
C ILE A 139 9.83 -0.64 7.58
N MET A 140 9.68 -0.10 8.79
CA MET A 140 10.49 1.03 9.27
C MET A 140 11.99 0.70 9.31
N ASP A 141 12.36 -0.58 9.47
CA ASP A 141 13.72 -1.08 9.23
C ASP A 141 13.93 -1.28 7.73
N LEU A 142 14.07 -0.16 7.02
CA LEU A 142 13.94 -0.09 5.56
C LEU A 142 14.94 -0.98 4.81
N LYS A 143 16.21 -1.04 5.24
CA LYS A 143 17.23 -1.84 4.54
C LYS A 143 16.92 -3.33 4.61
N ASP A 144 16.64 -3.82 5.81
CA ASP A 144 16.29 -5.22 6.05
C ASP A 144 14.99 -5.58 5.32
N SER A 145 14.01 -4.67 5.37
CA SER A 145 12.75 -4.83 4.64
C SER A 145 12.93 -4.88 3.13
N VAL A 146 13.76 -4.00 2.56
CA VAL A 146 14.09 -4.01 1.13
C VAL A 146 14.79 -5.30 0.75
N CYS A 147 15.77 -5.75 1.55
CA CYS A 147 16.49 -7.00 1.33
C CYS A 147 15.54 -8.21 1.34
N ASN A 148 14.72 -8.34 2.39
CA ASN A 148 13.76 -9.44 2.54
C ASN A 148 12.72 -9.45 1.42
N MET A 149 12.19 -8.28 1.03
CA MET A 149 11.26 -8.17 -0.10
C MET A 149 11.93 -8.51 -1.43
N ALA A 150 13.18 -8.09 -1.66
CA ALA A 150 13.92 -8.41 -2.88
C ALA A 150 14.17 -9.92 -2.99
N GLN A 151 14.54 -10.57 -1.90
CA GLN A 151 14.68 -12.03 -1.83
C GLN A 151 13.35 -12.73 -2.15
N PHE A 152 12.25 -12.33 -1.51
CA PHE A 152 10.92 -12.88 -1.79
C PHE A 152 10.51 -12.68 -3.26
N LEU A 153 10.76 -11.50 -3.81
CA LEU A 153 10.49 -11.18 -5.22
C LEU A 153 11.47 -11.83 -6.19
N GLN A 154 12.53 -12.50 -5.70
CA GLN A 154 13.62 -13.09 -6.48
C GLN A 154 14.32 -12.06 -7.38
N LYS A 155 14.66 -10.91 -6.78
CA LYS A 155 15.41 -9.83 -7.41
C LYS A 155 16.77 -9.70 -6.74
N SER A 156 17.82 -9.78 -7.55
CA SER A 156 19.18 -9.52 -7.08
C SER A 156 19.40 -8.02 -7.04
N LEU A 157 19.74 -7.49 -5.88
CA LEU A 157 20.16 -6.12 -5.66
C LEU A 157 21.53 -6.15 -4.99
N ASP A 158 22.42 -5.23 -5.37
CA ASP A 158 23.65 -5.00 -4.62
C ASP A 158 23.37 -4.08 -3.42
N ASP A 159 24.35 -4.00 -2.52
CA ASP A 159 24.25 -3.18 -1.31
C ASP A 159 23.98 -1.70 -1.64
N GLU A 160 24.59 -1.19 -2.72
CA GLU A 160 24.40 0.20 -3.14
C GLU A 160 22.95 0.47 -3.57
N ALA A 161 22.33 -0.43 -4.32
CA ALA A 161 20.93 -0.35 -4.69
C ALA A 161 20.02 -0.43 -3.46
N ILE A 162 20.29 -1.36 -2.53
CA ILE A 162 19.51 -1.50 -1.28
C ILE A 162 19.56 -0.20 -0.48
N GLU A 163 20.75 0.39 -0.30
CA GLU A 163 20.95 1.66 0.39
C GLU A 163 20.17 2.81 -0.26
N LYS A 164 20.26 2.95 -1.59
CA LYS A 164 19.56 3.99 -2.33
C LYS A 164 18.04 3.84 -2.25
N ILE A 165 17.53 2.61 -2.35
CA ILE A 165 16.10 2.34 -2.23
C ILE A 165 15.63 2.68 -0.81
N ALA A 166 16.38 2.26 0.21
CA ALA A 166 16.05 2.53 1.60
C ALA A 166 16.04 4.04 1.90
N ASP A 167 17.08 4.78 1.52
CA ASP A 167 17.11 6.25 1.71
C ASP A 167 15.92 6.90 1.03
N ARG A 168 15.63 6.54 -0.22
CA ARG A 168 14.50 7.11 -0.94
C ARG A 168 13.15 6.84 -0.29
N CYS A 169 12.98 5.62 0.22
CA CYS A 169 11.75 5.20 0.87
C CYS A 169 11.59 5.75 2.29
N LEU A 170 12.55 6.53 2.80
CA LEU A 170 12.37 7.30 4.02
C LEU A 170 11.13 8.20 3.89
N PHE A 171 10.32 8.23 4.95
CA PHE A 171 9.09 9.01 4.99
C PHE A 171 9.29 10.47 4.57
N LYS A 172 10.35 11.12 5.07
CA LYS A 172 10.72 12.51 4.74
C LYS A 172 10.98 12.74 3.24
N ASN A 173 11.49 11.73 2.55
CA ASN A 173 11.84 11.81 1.13
C ASN A 173 10.59 11.55 0.27
N MET A 174 9.82 10.50 0.59
CA MET A 174 8.53 10.25 -0.05
C MET A 174 7.55 11.42 0.08
N LYS A 175 7.53 12.09 1.24
CA LYS A 175 6.67 13.26 1.48
C LYS A 175 6.96 14.43 0.55
N LYS A 176 8.18 14.54 0.03
CA LYS A 176 8.59 15.56 -0.96
C LYS A 176 8.35 15.14 -2.41
N ASN A 177 8.09 13.86 -2.68
CA ASN A 177 7.87 13.36 -4.03
C ASN A 177 6.40 13.53 -4.45
N ASN A 178 6.13 14.43 -5.40
CA ASN A 178 4.78 14.71 -5.90
C ASN A 178 4.11 13.53 -6.62
N MET A 179 4.89 12.53 -7.07
CA MET A 179 4.35 11.28 -7.63
C MET A 179 3.89 10.29 -6.55
N SER A 180 4.26 10.53 -5.28
CA SER A 180 4.06 9.59 -4.17
C SER A 180 3.21 10.16 -3.05
N ASN A 181 3.26 11.47 -2.80
CA ASN A 181 2.56 12.16 -1.71
C ASN A 181 1.11 12.58 -2.04
N TYR A 182 0.58 12.22 -3.22
CA TYR A 182 -0.77 12.57 -3.70
C TYR A 182 -1.03 14.07 -3.94
N SER A 183 -0.01 14.93 -3.97
CA SER A 183 -0.22 16.39 -4.16
C SER A 183 -0.85 16.73 -5.52
N THR A 184 -0.73 15.82 -6.49
CA THR A 184 -1.31 15.92 -7.83
C THR A 184 -2.75 15.41 -7.92
N ALA A 185 -3.35 14.91 -6.83
CA ALA A 185 -4.70 14.33 -6.78
C ALA A 185 -5.66 15.13 -5.88
N SER A 186 -5.67 16.45 -6.00
CA SER A 186 -6.59 17.32 -5.24
C SER A 186 -8.08 17.00 -5.46
N HIS A 187 -8.43 16.42 -6.61
CA HIS A 187 -9.79 15.95 -6.90
C HIS A 187 -10.20 14.71 -6.08
N LEU A 188 -9.24 13.96 -5.52
CA LEU A 188 -9.49 12.78 -4.68
C LEU A 188 -9.26 13.06 -3.20
N LEU A 189 -8.34 13.98 -2.88
CA LEU A 189 -7.90 14.24 -1.52
C LEU A 189 -7.66 15.74 -1.29
N ASP A 190 -8.41 16.31 -0.35
CA ASP A 190 -8.18 17.65 0.19
C ASP A 190 -7.03 17.63 1.20
N GLN A 191 -5.83 17.89 0.70
CA GLN A 191 -4.62 17.91 1.51
C GLN A 191 -4.54 19.10 2.47
N THR A 192 -5.44 20.08 2.38
CA THR A 192 -5.49 21.19 3.35
C THR A 192 -6.07 20.76 4.69
N LYS A 193 -6.91 19.71 4.69
CA LYS A 193 -7.42 19.07 5.91
C LYS A 193 -6.42 18.08 6.50
N SER A 194 -5.93 17.18 5.66
CA SER A 194 -4.91 16.21 6.06
C SER A 194 -4.08 15.75 4.87
N GLU A 195 -2.77 15.82 5.02
CA GLU A 195 -1.84 15.28 4.03
C GLU A 195 -1.93 13.75 3.95
N PHE A 196 -1.82 13.17 2.75
CA PHE A 196 -1.81 11.72 2.57
C PHE A 196 -0.67 11.05 3.37
N LEU A 197 0.53 11.65 3.28
CA LEU A 197 1.70 11.26 4.07
C LEU A 197 1.77 12.13 5.33
N ARG A 198 0.99 11.74 6.35
CA ARG A 198 0.77 12.52 7.58
C ARG A 198 1.99 12.59 8.51
N LYS A 199 2.30 11.51 9.24
CA LYS A 199 3.38 11.46 10.25
C LYS A 199 4.45 10.37 10.05
N GLY A 200 4.06 9.17 9.61
CA GLY A 200 5.01 8.08 9.35
C GLY A 200 5.58 7.39 10.60
N GLU A 201 4.93 7.51 11.75
CA GLU A 201 5.39 6.99 13.05
C GLU A 201 4.52 5.82 13.53
N CYS A 202 5.03 4.98 14.45
CA CYS A 202 4.29 3.92 15.13
C CYS A 202 4.05 4.30 16.62
N HIS A 203 2.90 3.91 17.19
CA HIS A 203 2.55 4.21 18.59
C HIS A 203 2.15 2.97 19.41
#